data_AF-A0A7L5BK88-F1
#
_entry.id   AF-A0A7L5BK88-F1
#
_cell.length_a   1.000
_cell.length_b   1.000
_cell.length_c   1.000
_cell.angle_alpha   90.00
_cell.angle_beta   90.00
_cell.angle_gamma   90.00
#
_symmetry.space_group_name_H-M   'P 1'
#
loop_
_entity.id
_entity.type
_entity.pdbx_description
1 polymer ?
#
loop_
_entity_poly.entity_id
_entity_poly.type
_entity_poly.pdbx_seq_one_letter_code
_entity_poly.pdbx_strand_id
1 'polypeptide(L)' 'MTEKHEDACPVCASIFKPDDICATDIELGICHAECLDGAQIVDLNTGEPSDGPIDTYRYDSLDGVKP' A
#
# COMPACT_ATOMS: atom_id res chain seq x y z
N MET A 1 -3.52 -14.88 20.81
CA MET A 1 -4.68 -14.92 19.90
C MET A 1 -4.39 -13.82 18.92
N THR A 2 -4.14 -14.16 17.67
CA THR A 2 -3.60 -13.29 16.63
C THR A 2 -4.44 -12.02 16.55
N GLU A 3 -3.88 -10.92 17.04
CA GLU A 3 -4.39 -9.57 16.83
C GLU A 3 -4.42 -9.37 15.32
N LYS A 4 -5.59 -9.55 14.71
CA LYS A 4 -5.93 -8.96 13.42
C LYS A 4 -5.80 -7.46 13.65
N HIS A 5 -4.59 -6.92 13.48
CA HIS A 5 -4.40 -5.50 13.36
C HIS A 5 -5.36 -5.08 12.26
N GLU A 6 -6.32 -4.23 12.59
CA GLU A 6 -7.29 -3.73 11.64
C GLU A 6 -6.48 -3.05 10.54
N ASP A 7 -6.30 -3.73 9.41
CA ASP A 7 -5.52 -3.22 8.28
C ASP A 7 -6.30 -2.03 7.71
N ALA A 8 -6.08 -0.86 8.29
CA ALA A 8 -6.67 0.40 7.87
C ALA A 8 -5.56 1.27 7.31
N CYS A 9 -5.88 2.03 6.26
CA CYS A 9 -4.92 2.92 5.65
C CYS A 9 -4.51 4.01 6.65
N PRO A 10 -3.20 4.23 6.89
CA PRO A 10 -2.74 5.26 7.83
C PRO A 10 -2.99 6.69 7.34
N VAL A 11 -3.31 6.88 6.05
CA VAL A 11 -3.61 8.19 5.45
C VAL A 11 -5.07 8.59 5.64
N CYS A 12 -6.02 7.70 5.32
CA CYS A 12 -7.46 7.99 5.37
C CYS A 12 -8.19 7.31 6.53
N ALA A 13 -7.51 6.47 7.32
CA ALA A 13 -8.04 5.66 8.41
C ALA A 13 -9.21 4.72 8.01
N SER A 14 -9.38 4.42 6.73
CA SER A 14 -10.38 3.47 6.24
C SER A 14 -9.83 2.05 6.21
N ILE A 15 -10.64 1.09 6.65
CA ILE A 15 -10.33 -0.36 6.58
C ILE A 15 -10.10 -0.75 5.11
N PHE A 16 -9.03 -1.49 4.84
CA PHE A 16 -8.76 -2.06 3.52
C PHE A 16 -9.81 -3.11 3.16
N LYS A 17 -10.41 -2.94 1.98
CA LYS A 17 -11.31 -3.92 1.39
C LYS A 17 -10.53 -4.77 0.37
N PRO A 18 -10.94 -6.03 0.14
CA PRO A 18 -10.28 -6.90 -0.84
C PRO A 18 -10.27 -6.31 -2.26
N ASP A 19 -11.28 -5.50 -2.62
CA ASP A 19 -11.37 -4.83 -3.92
C ASP A 19 -10.63 -3.49 -3.98
N ASP A 20 -10.09 -3.00 -2.86
CA ASP A 20 -9.35 -1.74 -2.83
C ASP A 20 -8.01 -1.88 -3.55
N ILE A 21 -7.64 -0.81 -4.26
CA ILE A 21 -6.32 -0.66 -4.88
C ILE A 21 -5.39 0.01 -3.86
N CYS A 22 -4.38 -0.73 -3.44
CA CYS A 22 -3.39 -0.31 -2.46
C CYS A 22 -2.02 -0.15 -3.13
N ALA A 23 -1.15 0.58 -2.45
CA ALA A 23 0.26 0.70 -2.75
C ALA A 23 1.04 0.67 -1.43
N THR A 24 2.31 0.31 -1.49
CA THR A 24 3.18 0.26 -0.31
C THR A 24 4.07 1.49 -0.30
N ASP A 25 3.93 2.30 0.75
CA ASP A 25 4.88 3.33 1.10
C ASP A 25 6.01 2.76 1.98
N ILE A 26 7.22 3.29 1.81
CA ILE A 26 8.40 2.80 2.54
C ILE A 26 8.42 3.20 4.02
N GLU A 27 7.80 4.33 4.37
CA GLU A 27 7.75 4.86 5.74
C GLU A 27 6.47 4.44 6.47
N LEU A 28 5.32 4.47 5.77
CA LEU A 28 3.99 4.24 6.32
C LEU A 28 3.51 2.79 6.17
N GLY A 29 4.04 2.03 5.21
CA GLY A 29 3.55 0.70 4.86
C GLY A 29 2.37 0.75 3.87
N ILE A 30 1.41 -0.18 4.00
CA ILE A 30 0.29 -0.31 3.07
C ILE A 30 -0.63 0.92 3.17
N CYS A 31 -0.92 1.56 2.03
CA CYS A 31 -1.85 2.68 1.90
C CYS A 31 -2.75 2.48 0.66
N HIS A 32 -3.89 3.16 0.58
CA HIS A 32 -4.65 3.19 -0.67
C HIS A 32 -3.84 3.93 -1.74
N ALA A 33 -3.86 3.42 -2.97
CA ALA A 33 -3.11 4.04 -4.07
C ALA A 33 -3.55 5.50 -4.31
N GLU A 34 -4.84 5.79 -4.17
CA GLU A 34 -5.35 7.17 -4.27
C GLU A 34 -4.85 8.06 -3.12
N CYS A 35 -4.58 7.49 -1.95
CA CYS A 35 -4.10 8.25 -0.79
C CYS A 35 -2.62 8.63 -0.95
N LEU A 36 -1.89 7.92 -1.81
CA LEU A 36 -0.52 8.23 -2.21
C LEU A 36 -0.48 9.00 -3.55
N ASP A 37 -1.62 9.32 -4.17
CA ASP A 37 -1.68 10.11 -5.38
C ASP A 37 -1.20 11.55 -5.08
N GLY A 38 -0.01 11.88 -5.59
CA GLY A 38 0.68 13.14 -5.29
C GLY A 38 1.76 13.04 -4.21
N ALA A 39 1.94 11.88 -3.57
CA ALA A 39 3.14 11.60 -2.77
C ALA A 39 4.35 11.43 -3.71
N GLN A 40 5.54 11.78 -3.22
CA GLN A 40 6.77 11.55 -3.98
C GLN A 40 7.01 10.04 -4.12
N ILE A 41 6.94 9.54 -5.33
CA ILE A 41 7.29 8.14 -5.60
C ILE A 41 8.81 8.05 -5.59
N VAL A 42 9.33 7.10 -4.83
CA VAL A 42 10.76 6.80 -4.76
C VAL A 42 10.99 5.41 -5.32
N ASP A 43 12.02 5.25 -6.15
CA ASP A 43 12.42 3.92 -6.61
C ASP A 43 13.01 3.14 -5.44
N LEU A 44 12.46 1.97 -5.14
CA LEU A 44 12.89 1.15 -4.00
C LEU A 44 14.29 0.56 -4.16
N ASN A 45 14.85 0.52 -5.38
CA ASN A 45 16.18 0.00 -5.65
C ASN A 45 17.25 1.09 -5.56
N THR A 46 16.94 2.32 -5.97
CA THR A 46 17.92 3.43 -5.99
C THR A 46 17.73 4.41 -4.83
N GLY A 47 16.53 4.49 -4.24
CA GLY A 47 16.14 5.49 -3.26
C GLY A 47 15.97 6.89 -3.87
N GLU A 48 16.02 7.03 -5.19
CA GLU A 48 15.85 8.30 -5.88
C GLU A 48 14.37 8.57 -6.17
N PRO A 49 13.95 9.85 -6.17
CA PRO A 49 12.61 10.20 -6.61
C PRO A 49 12.42 9.78 -8.06
N SER A 50 11.33 9.08 -8.30
CA SER A 50 10.93 8.55 -9.59
C SER A 50 9.59 9.15 -9.97
N ASP A 51 9.47 9.67 -11.18
CA ASP A 51 8.19 10.12 -11.75
C ASP A 51 7.37 8.96 -12.35
N GLY A 52 7.80 7.71 -12.12
CA GLY A 52 7.10 6.52 -12.56
C GLY A 52 5.77 6.32 -11.83
N PRO A 53 4.81 5.57 -12.41
CA PRO A 53 3.57 5.25 -11.72
C PRO A 53 3.86 4.44 -10.45
N ILE A 54 3.09 4.68 -9.38
CA ILE A 54 3.23 3.92 -8.14
C ILE A 54 2.86 2.46 -8.42
N ASP A 55 3.63 1.52 -7.87
CA ASP A 55 3.28 0.11 -7.98
C ASP A 55 2.03 -0.15 -7.14
N THR A 56 0.94 -0.52 -7.81
CA THR A 56 -0.36 -0.73 -7.18
C THR A 56 -0.77 -2.19 -7.26
N TYR A 57 -1.42 -2.66 -6.21
CA TYR A 57 -1.92 -4.02 -6.09
C TYR A 57 -3.29 -4.03 -5.41
N ARG A 58 -4.09 -5.05 -5.68
CA ARG A 58 -5.32 -5.26 -4.91
C ARG A 58 -4.97 -5.80 -3.54
N TYR A 59 -5.64 -5.30 -2.51
CA TYR A 59 -5.42 -5.78 -1.15
C TYR A 59 -5.55 -7.31 -1.03
N ASP A 60 -6.55 -7.90 -1.69
CA ASP A 60 -6.78 -9.36 -1.70
C ASP A 60 -5.66 -10.17 -2.38
N SER A 61 -4.86 -9.54 -3.25
CA SER A 61 -3.74 -10.24 -3.90
C SER A 61 -2.61 -10.61 -2.93
N LEU A 62 -2.56 -10.00 -1.74
CA LEU A 62 -1.63 -10.40 -0.67
C LEU A 62 -2.07 -11.71 0.00
N ASP A 63 -3.37 -12.04 -0.01
CA ASP A 63 -3.93 -13.24 0.63
C ASP A 63 -3.66 -14.52 -0.19
N GLY A 64 -3.16 -14.37 -1.43
CA GLY A 64 -2.93 -15.47 -2.38
C GLY A 64 -1.62 -16.25 -2.20
N VAL A 65 -0.67 -15.78 -1.39
CA VAL A 65 0.57 -16.54 -1.10
C VAL A 65 0.36 -17.42 0.12
N LYS A 66 -0.48 -18.45 -0.04
CA LYS A 66 -0.49 -19.58 0.90
C LYS A 66 0.68 -20.50 0.52
N PRO A 67 1.56 -20.88 1.46
CA PRO A 67 2.72 -21.75 1.20
C PRO A 67 2.33 -23.15 0.69
#